data_AF-A0A1Q7BAH1-F1
#
_entry.id   AF-A0A1Q7BAH1-F1
#
_cell.length_a   1.000
_cell.length_b   1.000
_cell.length_c   1.000
_cell.angle_alpha   90.00
_cell.angle_beta   90.00
_cell.angle_gamma   90.00
#
_symmetry.space_group_name_H-M   'P 1'
#
loop_
_entity.id
_entity.type
_entity.pdbx_description
1 polymer ?
#
loop_
_entity_poly.entity_id
_entity_poly.type
_entity_poly.pdbx_seq_one_letter_code
_entity_poly.pdbx_strand_id
1 'polypeptide(L)'
;MMYNDPPMEVSKPLGRALTLPIVVEQIVPSRVCFTCDVCCRFPERDSPLRPYFTREEIQAAIARGIRPDAFPDHAGSNVSVVPHGTGYRCPAFQAETGKCGIYEDRPLDCRLYPVAVMWDRDRAEAVMGWDSKCPFIRDNLESAESRAYVERTAALLESEDTVRIFLANQPLIGAYQDDVIVLRRLNRLTQGLRAASRSPAR
;
A
#
# COMPACT_ATOMS: atom_id res chain seq x y z
N MET A 1 6.27 -66.19 -3.09
CA MET A 1 5.69 -65.08 -2.32
C MET A 1 6.14 -63.79 -3.00
N MET A 2 5.29 -63.20 -3.82
CA MET A 2 5.53 -61.89 -4.43
C MET A 2 4.74 -60.86 -3.60
N TYR A 3 5.44 -59.88 -3.03
CA TYR A 3 4.81 -58.74 -2.36
C TYR A 3 4.54 -57.65 -3.40
N ASN A 4 3.27 -57.30 -3.56
CA ASN A 4 2.84 -56.12 -4.31
C ASN A 4 2.82 -54.92 -3.35
N ASP A 5 3.63 -53.90 -3.62
CA ASP A 5 3.49 -52.58 -2.99
C ASP A 5 2.37 -51.77 -3.67
N PRO A 6 1.55 -51.02 -2.93
CA PRO A 6 0.56 -50.12 -3.51
C PRO A 6 1.21 -48.83 -4.05
N PRO A 7 0.65 -48.19 -5.09
CA PRO A 7 1.24 -47.00 -5.69
C PRO A 7 1.06 -45.79 -4.78
N MET A 8 2.15 -45.03 -4.58
CA MET A 8 2.11 -43.75 -3.87
C MET A 8 1.21 -42.75 -4.59
N GLU A 9 0.23 -42.20 -3.87
CA GLU A 9 -0.52 -41.04 -4.33
C GLU A 9 0.41 -39.83 -4.48
N VAL A 10 0.58 -39.39 -5.73
CA VAL A 10 1.26 -38.13 -6.04
C VAL A 10 0.37 -37.00 -5.54
N SER A 11 0.72 -36.45 -4.38
CA SER A 11 0.09 -35.27 -3.82
C SER A 11 0.17 -34.12 -4.82
N LYS A 12 -1.00 -33.57 -5.19
CA LYS A 12 -1.12 -32.35 -5.99
C LYS A 12 -0.28 -31.23 -5.37
N PRO A 13 0.50 -30.46 -6.14
CA PRO A 13 1.15 -29.29 -5.59
C PRO A 13 0.07 -28.26 -5.22
N LEU A 14 0.02 -27.90 -3.94
CA LEU A 14 -0.68 -26.72 -3.44
C LEU A 14 -0.21 -25.51 -4.26
N GLY A 15 -1.16 -24.84 -4.90
CA GLY A 15 -0.93 -23.66 -5.73
C GLY A 15 -0.07 -22.65 -4.98
N ARG A 16 1.12 -22.39 -5.53
CA ARG A 16 2.03 -21.37 -5.02
C ARG A 16 1.41 -20.01 -5.35
N ALA A 17 0.82 -19.35 -4.36
CA ALA A 17 0.44 -17.94 -4.47
C ALA A 17 1.73 -17.11 -4.59
N LEU A 18 2.24 -16.97 -5.80
CA LEU A 18 3.34 -16.08 -6.12
C LEU A 18 2.76 -14.69 -6.38
N THR A 19 2.40 -13.97 -5.31
CA THR A 19 2.27 -12.51 -5.37
C THR A 19 3.69 -11.96 -5.40
N LEU A 20 4.28 -11.88 -6.60
CA LEU A 20 5.45 -11.04 -6.79
C LEU A 20 5.11 -9.63 -6.29
N PRO A 21 6.01 -8.95 -5.55
CA PRO A 21 5.71 -7.61 -5.04
C PRO A 21 5.42 -6.70 -6.24
N ILE A 22 4.28 -6.01 -6.22
CA ILE A 22 4.01 -4.93 -7.17
C ILE A 22 5.20 -3.97 -7.10
N VAL A 23 5.88 -3.75 -8.23
CA VAL A 23 6.97 -2.78 -8.31
C VAL A 23 6.39 -1.44 -8.75
N VAL A 24 6.42 -0.47 -7.84
CA VAL A 24 6.03 0.92 -8.13
C VAL A 24 7.31 1.71 -8.36
N GLU A 25 7.47 2.27 -9.57
CA GLU A 25 8.54 3.23 -9.86
C GLU A 25 8.46 4.40 -8.86
N GLN A 26 9.57 4.85 -8.29
CA GLN A 26 9.54 5.97 -7.35
C GLN A 26 9.77 7.28 -8.10
N ILE A 27 8.76 8.15 -8.17
CA ILE A 27 8.93 9.50 -8.73
C ILE A 27 9.66 10.44 -7.76
N VAL A 28 9.47 10.27 -6.45
CA VAL A 28 10.11 11.13 -5.45
C VAL A 28 11.52 10.60 -5.16
N PRO A 29 12.58 11.39 -5.40
CA PRO A 29 13.93 10.98 -5.06
C PRO A 29 14.05 10.72 -3.56
N SER A 30 14.69 9.61 -3.17
CA SER A 30 14.80 9.19 -1.76
C SER A 30 15.35 10.27 -0.83
N ARG A 31 16.31 11.08 -1.31
CA ARG A 31 16.84 12.24 -0.59
C ARG A 31 15.75 13.22 -0.13
N VAL A 32 14.71 13.44 -0.95
CA VAL A 32 13.60 14.34 -0.63
C VAL A 32 12.75 13.74 0.50
N CYS A 33 12.47 12.43 0.44
CA CYS A 33 11.75 11.73 1.51
C CYS A 33 12.51 11.74 2.84
N PHE A 34 13.84 11.58 2.82
CA PHE A 34 14.67 11.55 4.03
C PHE A 34 14.85 12.91 4.69
N THR A 35 14.60 14.00 3.96
CA THR A 35 14.72 15.36 4.48
C THR A 35 13.37 16.04 4.70
N CYS A 36 12.25 15.43 4.30
CA CYS A 36 10.94 16.03 4.50
C CYS A 36 10.36 15.65 5.87
N ASP A 37 9.60 16.58 6.46
CA ASP A 37 8.93 16.38 7.74
C ASP A 37 7.46 15.97 7.62
N VAL A 38 7.06 15.50 6.43
CA VAL A 38 5.66 15.20 6.11
C VAL A 38 5.32 13.74 6.42
N CYS A 39 5.89 12.79 5.67
CA CYS A 39 5.52 11.38 5.80
C CYS A 39 6.14 10.73 7.06
N CYS A 40 5.55 9.61 7.49
CA CYS A 40 5.93 8.84 8.68
C CYS A 40 5.68 9.52 10.04
N ARG A 41 5.04 10.70 10.06
CA ARG A 41 4.63 11.43 11.26
C ARG A 41 3.14 11.69 11.20
N PHE A 42 2.47 11.54 12.34
CA PHE A 42 1.01 11.57 12.41
C PHE A 42 0.58 12.43 13.59
N PRO A 43 -0.44 13.29 13.42
CA PRO A 43 -0.97 14.08 14.53
C PRO A 43 -1.67 13.19 15.57
N GLU A 44 -2.28 12.10 15.12
CA GLU A 44 -3.18 11.25 15.92
C GLU A 44 -2.76 9.78 15.87
N ARG A 45 -3.08 9.04 16.95
CA ARG A 45 -2.71 7.63 17.11
C ARG A 45 -3.39 6.73 16.08
N ASP A 46 -4.64 7.01 15.78
CA ASP A 46 -5.52 6.27 14.89
C ASP A 46 -5.62 6.91 13.50
N SER A 47 -4.71 7.85 13.19
CA SER A 47 -4.70 8.57 11.92
C SER A 47 -4.95 7.64 10.73
N PRO A 48 -5.88 7.99 9.82
CA PRO A 48 -6.19 7.18 8.65
C PRO A 48 -5.05 7.17 7.62
N LEU A 49 -4.04 8.04 7.80
CA LEU A 49 -2.86 8.14 6.93
C LEU A 49 -1.74 7.16 7.32
N ARG A 50 -1.91 6.41 8.42
CA ARG A 50 -0.97 5.35 8.79
C ARG A 50 -0.95 4.32 7.67
N PRO A 51 0.23 3.92 7.17
CA PRO A 51 0.28 3.03 6.02
C PRO A 51 -0.33 1.66 6.34
N TYR A 52 -1.11 1.14 5.40
CA TYR A 52 -1.60 -0.25 5.42
C TYR A 52 -0.50 -1.20 4.93
N PHE A 53 -0.38 -2.34 5.61
CA PHE A 53 0.50 -3.44 5.22
C PHE A 53 -0.35 -4.67 4.93
N THR A 54 -0.09 -5.36 3.81
CA THR A 54 -0.65 -6.70 3.59
C THR A 54 0.01 -7.73 4.52
N ARG A 55 -0.57 -8.93 4.62
CA ARG A 55 0.05 -10.06 5.35
C ARG A 55 1.53 -10.24 5.03
N GLU A 56 1.89 -10.30 3.75
CA GLU A 56 3.26 -10.55 3.29
C GLU A 56 4.18 -9.39 3.69
N GLU A 57 3.69 -8.16 3.59
CA GLU A 57 4.44 -6.95 3.96
C GLU A 57 4.64 -6.86 5.48
N ILE A 58 3.66 -7.29 6.28
CA ILE A 58 3.80 -7.43 7.74
C ILE A 58 4.93 -8.41 8.06
N GLN A 59 4.95 -9.59 7.43
CA GLN A 59 6.00 -10.58 7.68
C GLN A 59 7.38 -10.03 7.28
N ALA A 60 7.49 -9.36 6.14
CA ALA A 60 8.72 -8.71 5.70
C ALA A 60 9.18 -7.63 6.69
N ALA A 61 8.28 -6.78 7.15
CA ALA A 61 8.58 -5.72 8.11
C ALA A 61 9.06 -6.28 9.46
N ILE A 62 8.44 -7.36 9.95
CA ILE A 62 8.87 -8.06 11.18
C ILE A 62 10.26 -8.65 11.01
N ALA A 63 10.54 -9.29 9.87
CA ALA A 63 11.87 -9.82 9.56
C ALA A 63 12.96 -8.75 9.50
N ARG A 64 12.57 -7.49 9.24
CA ARG A 64 13.45 -6.30 9.28
C ARG A 64 13.45 -5.56 10.63
N GLY A 65 12.83 -6.14 11.65
CA GLY A 65 12.93 -5.67 13.04
C GLY A 65 11.79 -4.77 13.52
N ILE A 66 10.71 -4.58 12.74
CA ILE A 66 9.49 -3.98 13.30
C ILE A 66 8.89 -4.98 14.29
N ARG A 67 8.51 -4.50 15.47
CA ARG A 67 7.91 -5.38 16.49
C ARG A 67 6.57 -5.95 15.99
N PRO A 68 6.29 -7.24 16.20
CA PRO A 68 5.01 -7.85 15.78
C PRO A 68 3.76 -7.16 16.35
N ASP A 69 3.86 -6.57 17.54
CA ASP A 69 2.76 -5.85 18.21
C ASP A 69 2.46 -4.47 17.58
N ALA A 70 3.30 -4.01 16.65
CA ALA A 70 2.98 -2.85 15.82
C ALA A 70 1.82 -3.13 14.85
N PHE A 71 1.47 -4.40 14.59
CA PHE A 71 0.43 -4.78 13.65
C PHE A 71 -0.77 -5.38 14.40
N PRO A 72 -1.91 -4.67 14.50
CA PRO A 72 -3.10 -5.17 15.22
C PRO A 72 -3.70 -6.43 14.61
N ASP A 73 -3.59 -6.58 13.28
CA ASP A 73 -3.99 -7.77 12.55
C ASP A 73 -2.90 -8.16 11.55
N HIS A 74 -2.39 -9.39 11.68
CA HIS A 74 -1.33 -9.93 10.85
C HIS A 74 -1.82 -10.46 9.49
N ALA A 75 -3.14 -10.55 9.30
CA ALA A 75 -3.73 -10.78 7.98
C ALA A 75 -3.64 -9.52 7.09
N GLY A 76 -3.48 -8.35 7.68
CA GLY A 76 -3.25 -7.07 7.01
C GLY A 76 -3.88 -5.92 7.81
N SER A 77 -3.12 -4.87 8.08
CA SER A 77 -3.59 -3.75 8.92
C SER A 77 -2.78 -2.48 8.72
N ASN A 78 -3.35 -1.33 9.09
CA ASN A 78 -2.58 -0.11 9.28
C ASN A 78 -1.67 -0.25 10.50
N VAL A 79 -0.39 0.09 10.33
CA VAL A 79 0.61 -0.03 11.40
C VAL A 79 0.24 0.87 12.60
N SER A 80 0.39 0.36 13.81
CA SER A 80 0.32 1.13 15.04
C SER A 80 1.50 2.08 15.12
N VAL A 81 1.22 3.33 15.48
CA VAL A 81 2.24 4.37 15.62
C VAL A 81 2.72 4.48 17.06
N VAL A 82 3.93 5.02 17.23
CA VAL A 82 4.54 5.25 18.54
C VAL A 82 4.59 6.74 18.86
N PRO A 83 4.41 7.17 20.13
CA PRO A 83 4.49 8.57 20.50
C PRO A 83 5.83 9.22 20.12
N HIS A 84 5.78 10.45 19.64
CA HIS A 84 6.96 11.24 19.29
C HIS A 84 6.65 12.74 19.28
N GLY A 85 7.31 13.50 20.17
CA GLY A 85 7.02 14.92 20.33
C GLY A 85 5.57 15.15 20.76
N THR A 86 4.87 16.02 20.05
CA THR A 86 3.44 16.32 20.27
C THR A 86 2.49 15.37 19.53
N GLY A 87 3.00 14.42 18.75
CA GLY A 87 2.20 13.49 17.96
C GLY A 87 2.77 12.09 17.98
N TYR A 88 2.75 11.44 16.83
CA TYR A 88 3.15 10.05 16.65
C TYR A 88 4.03 9.87 15.42
N ARG A 89 4.76 8.76 15.36
CA ARG A 89 5.55 8.35 14.20
C ARG A 89 5.35 6.89 13.85
N CYS A 90 5.63 6.55 12.60
CA CYS A 90 5.77 5.17 12.15
C CYS A 90 6.89 4.47 12.95
N PRO A 91 6.71 3.22 13.41
CA PRO A 91 7.75 2.49 14.14
C PRO A 91 9.01 2.25 13.30
N ALA A 92 8.91 2.24 11.97
CA ALA A 92 10.06 2.15 11.08
C ALA A 92 10.85 3.47 10.95
N PHE A 93 10.29 4.61 11.34
CA PHE A 93 10.95 5.91 11.19
C PHE A 93 12.01 6.10 12.27
N GLN A 94 13.26 6.27 11.87
CA GLN A 94 14.40 6.53 12.76
C GLN A 94 14.56 8.04 12.94
N ALA A 95 14.15 8.57 14.09
CA ALA A 95 14.14 10.01 14.34
C ALA A 95 15.55 10.61 14.35
N GLU A 96 16.55 9.80 14.71
CA GLU A 96 17.96 10.21 14.79
C GLU A 96 18.56 10.46 13.40
N THR A 97 18.09 9.73 12.38
CA THR A 97 18.66 9.78 11.03
C THR A 97 17.71 10.38 10.00
N GLY A 98 16.42 10.53 10.33
CA GLY A 98 15.36 10.93 9.40
C GLY A 98 14.99 9.83 8.39
N LYS A 99 15.48 8.60 8.56
CA LYS A 99 15.33 7.52 7.57
C LYS A 99 14.29 6.49 7.98
N CYS A 100 13.73 5.81 6.99
CA CYS A 100 12.94 4.60 7.20
C CYS A 100 13.86 3.39 7.34
N GLY A 101 13.77 2.66 8.45
CA GLY A 101 14.54 1.45 8.69
C GLY A 101 14.18 0.27 7.77
N ILE A 102 13.04 0.36 7.06
CA ILE A 102 12.58 -0.62 6.07
C ILE A 102 12.41 -0.01 4.68
N TYR A 103 13.20 1.00 4.31
CA TYR A 103 12.95 1.81 3.11
C TYR A 103 12.77 0.98 1.81
N GLU A 104 13.58 -0.06 1.62
CA GLU A 104 13.51 -0.95 0.46
C GLU A 104 12.35 -1.96 0.53
N ASP A 105 11.84 -2.23 1.74
CA ASP A 105 10.76 -3.19 2.02
C ASP A 105 9.47 -2.47 2.46
N ARG A 106 9.34 -1.18 2.11
CA ARG A 106 8.16 -0.38 2.41
C ARG A 106 6.90 -1.04 1.84
N PRO A 107 5.76 -0.95 2.54
CA PRO A 107 4.52 -1.50 2.02
C PRO A 107 4.11 -0.78 0.73
N LEU A 108 3.26 -1.42 -0.06
CA LEU A 108 2.70 -0.87 -1.29
C LEU A 108 2.15 0.53 -1.08
N ASP A 109 1.44 0.75 0.02
CA ASP A 109 0.88 2.06 0.39
C ASP A 109 1.96 3.16 0.48
N CYS A 110 3.06 2.87 1.17
CA CYS A 110 4.21 3.78 1.23
C CYS A 110 4.96 3.94 -0.10
N ARG A 111 4.93 2.92 -0.97
CA ARG A 111 5.58 2.96 -2.30
C ARG A 111 4.71 3.70 -3.31
N LEU A 112 3.40 3.76 -3.13
CA LEU A 112 2.50 4.57 -3.96
C LEU A 112 2.66 6.06 -3.68
N TYR A 113 2.93 6.43 -2.42
CA TYR A 113 3.13 7.84 -2.05
C TYR A 113 4.14 8.53 -2.97
N PRO A 114 3.80 9.68 -3.59
CA PRO A 114 2.73 10.60 -3.21
C PRO A 114 1.38 10.38 -3.91
N VAL A 115 1.20 9.29 -4.65
CA VAL A 115 -0.12 8.85 -5.11
C VAL A 115 -0.90 8.27 -3.94
N ALA A 116 -2.11 8.79 -3.73
CA ALA A 116 -3.11 8.17 -2.87
C ALA A 116 -4.15 7.45 -3.74
N VAL A 117 -4.57 6.26 -3.32
CA VAL A 117 -5.76 5.58 -3.84
C VAL A 117 -6.85 5.70 -2.79
N MET A 118 -7.98 6.27 -3.15
CA MET A 118 -9.08 6.54 -2.21
C MET A 118 -10.43 6.44 -2.89
N TRP A 119 -11.48 6.39 -2.07
CA TRP A 119 -12.83 6.64 -2.56
C TRP A 119 -13.01 8.12 -2.91
N ASP A 120 -13.81 8.40 -3.92
CA ASP A 120 -14.34 9.74 -4.16
C ASP A 120 -15.28 10.20 -3.02
N ARG A 121 -15.68 11.47 -3.05
CA ARG A 121 -16.50 12.09 -1.99
C ARG A 121 -17.83 11.35 -1.77
N ASP A 122 -18.44 10.86 -2.85
CA ASP A 122 -19.73 10.15 -2.81
C ASP A 122 -19.58 8.65 -2.52
N ARG A 123 -18.34 8.17 -2.35
CA ARG A 123 -17.99 6.77 -2.12
C ARG A 123 -18.51 5.83 -3.22
N ALA A 124 -18.59 6.36 -4.44
CA ALA A 124 -19.10 5.67 -5.62
C ALA A 124 -17.97 5.07 -6.46
N GLU A 125 -16.81 5.72 -6.50
CA GLU A 125 -15.70 5.39 -7.38
C GLU A 125 -14.37 5.37 -6.63
N ALA A 126 -13.51 4.41 -6.95
CA ALA A 126 -12.12 4.45 -6.56
C ALA A 126 -11.37 5.40 -7.51
N VAL A 127 -10.59 6.31 -6.93
CA VAL A 127 -9.80 7.31 -7.64
C VAL A 127 -8.36 7.26 -7.18
N MET A 128 -7.45 7.72 -8.04
CA MET A 128 -6.08 8.04 -7.65
C MET A 128 -5.83 9.54 -7.76
N GLY A 129 -5.01 10.07 -6.88
CA GLY A 129 -4.65 11.48 -6.87
C GLY A 129 -3.32 11.76 -6.20
N TRP A 130 -2.85 13.00 -6.34
CA TRP A 130 -1.65 13.48 -5.66
C TRP A 130 -1.99 13.99 -4.27
N ASP A 131 -1.28 13.51 -3.27
CA ASP A 131 -1.26 14.18 -1.97
C ASP A 131 -0.52 15.53 -2.09
N SER A 132 -1.28 16.63 -1.99
CA SER A 132 -0.75 17.99 -2.09
C SER A 132 0.21 18.38 -0.95
N LYS A 133 0.27 17.58 0.12
CA LYS A 133 1.25 17.74 1.20
C LYS A 133 2.66 17.32 0.77
N CYS A 134 2.81 16.58 -0.33
CA CYS A 134 4.12 16.21 -0.86
C CYS A 134 4.80 17.44 -1.50
N PRO A 135 5.92 17.95 -0.93
CA PRO A 135 6.59 19.12 -1.48
C PRO A 135 7.15 18.87 -2.90
N PHE A 136 7.57 17.64 -3.18
CA PHE A 136 8.08 17.28 -4.51
C PHE A 136 7.03 17.46 -5.60
N ILE A 137 5.80 16.98 -5.36
CA ILE A 137 4.74 17.09 -6.38
C ILE A 137 4.24 18.51 -6.51
N ARG A 138 4.09 19.26 -5.41
CA ARG A 138 3.71 20.67 -5.48
C ARG A 138 4.60 21.46 -6.44
N ASP A 139 5.91 21.17 -6.42
CA ASP A 139 6.89 21.89 -7.23
C ASP A 139 7.02 21.31 -8.66
N ASN A 140 6.45 20.13 -8.93
CA ASN A 140 6.59 19.41 -10.21
C ASN A 140 5.25 18.99 -10.86
N LEU A 141 4.11 19.48 -10.37
CA LEU A 141 2.77 19.00 -10.71
C LEU A 141 2.52 18.98 -12.22
N GLU A 142 2.91 20.06 -12.90
CA GLU A 142 2.68 20.26 -14.33
C GLU A 142 3.81 19.75 -15.23
N SER A 143 4.83 19.10 -14.66
CA SER A 143 5.95 18.58 -15.43
C SER A 143 5.53 17.43 -16.34
N ALA A 144 6.21 17.28 -17.49
CA ALA A 144 5.98 16.16 -18.39
C ALA A 144 6.24 14.81 -17.72
N GLU A 145 7.23 14.75 -16.82
CA GLU A 145 7.57 13.56 -16.04
C GLU A 145 6.44 13.17 -15.08
N SER A 146 5.91 14.13 -14.30
CA SER A 146 4.76 13.89 -13.42
C SER A 146 3.55 13.38 -14.19
N ARG A 147 3.23 14.01 -15.33
CA ARG A 147 2.11 13.56 -16.19
C ARG A 147 2.32 12.14 -16.71
N ALA A 148 3.52 11.82 -17.18
CA ALA A 148 3.83 10.48 -17.66
C ALA A 148 3.78 9.44 -16.53
N TYR A 149 4.21 9.80 -15.33
CA TYR A 149 4.16 8.94 -14.15
C TYR A 149 2.71 8.64 -13.72
N VAL A 150 1.81 9.63 -13.80
CA VAL A 150 0.38 9.44 -13.53
C VAL A 150 -0.20 8.37 -14.46
N GLU A 151 0.09 8.44 -15.76
CA GLU A 151 -0.39 7.42 -16.71
C GLU A 151 0.16 6.02 -16.40
N ARG A 152 1.47 5.91 -16.12
CA ARG A 152 2.08 4.62 -15.78
C ARG A 152 1.49 4.04 -14.50
N THR A 153 1.28 4.87 -13.48
CA THR A 153 0.72 4.43 -12.19
C THR A 153 -0.75 4.07 -12.32
N ALA A 154 -1.54 4.83 -13.09
CA ALA A 154 -2.93 4.50 -13.38
C ALA A 154 -3.04 3.14 -14.10
N ALA A 155 -2.20 2.91 -15.12
CA ALA A 155 -2.16 1.65 -15.83
C ALA A 155 -1.76 0.48 -14.91
N LEU A 156 -0.80 0.70 -14.01
CA LEU A 156 -0.40 -0.28 -13.00
C LEU A 156 -1.55 -0.62 -12.04
N LEU A 157 -2.23 0.40 -11.49
CA LEU A 157 -3.35 0.25 -10.57
C LEU A 157 -4.56 -0.43 -11.22
N GLU A 158 -4.73 -0.25 -12.53
CA GLU A 158 -5.77 -0.87 -13.34
C GLU A 158 -5.38 -2.23 -13.93
N SER A 159 -4.17 -2.73 -13.69
CA SER A 159 -3.77 -4.08 -14.11
C SER A 159 -4.53 -5.15 -13.31
N GLU A 160 -4.75 -6.33 -13.90
CA GLU A 160 -5.51 -7.40 -13.24
C GLU A 160 -4.87 -7.86 -11.93
N ASP A 161 -3.54 -7.93 -11.88
CA ASP A 161 -2.80 -8.34 -10.68
C ASP A 161 -2.95 -7.32 -9.55
N THR A 162 -2.78 -6.03 -9.85
CA THR A 162 -2.95 -4.97 -8.85
C THR A 162 -4.38 -4.87 -8.37
N VAL A 163 -5.36 -4.95 -9.28
CA VAL A 163 -6.78 -4.94 -8.90
C VAL A 163 -7.07 -6.11 -7.94
N ARG A 164 -6.58 -7.32 -8.21
CA ARG A 164 -6.77 -8.47 -7.30
C ARG A 164 -6.18 -8.19 -5.91
N ILE A 165 -5.01 -7.56 -5.83
CA ILE A 165 -4.39 -7.19 -4.56
C ILE A 165 -5.24 -6.19 -3.79
N PHE A 166 -5.74 -5.14 -4.44
CA PHE A 166 -6.63 -4.16 -3.81
C PHE A 166 -7.98 -4.76 -3.39
N LEU A 167 -8.54 -5.69 -4.17
CA LEU A 167 -9.79 -6.37 -3.79
C LEU A 167 -9.61 -7.28 -2.56
N ALA A 168 -8.45 -7.94 -2.44
CA ALA A 168 -8.10 -8.74 -1.28
C ALA A 168 -7.73 -7.89 -0.05
N ASN A 169 -7.32 -6.63 -0.27
CA ASN A 169 -6.82 -5.72 0.76
C ASN A 169 -7.50 -4.35 0.63
N GLN A 170 -8.83 -4.31 0.67
CA GLN A 170 -9.62 -3.08 0.47
C GLN A 170 -9.22 -1.88 1.36
N PRO A 171 -8.67 -2.05 2.58
CA PRO A 171 -8.16 -0.91 3.35
C PRO A 171 -6.97 -0.16 2.71
N LEU A 172 -6.35 -0.68 1.64
CA LEU A 172 -5.45 0.09 0.77
C LEU A 172 -6.16 1.27 0.07
N ILE A 173 -7.49 1.25 0.00
CA ILE A 173 -8.31 2.33 -0.54
C ILE A 173 -8.72 3.23 0.62
N GLY A 174 -8.05 4.38 0.72
CA GLY A 174 -8.32 5.37 1.75
C GLY A 174 -9.74 5.95 1.67
N ALA A 175 -10.18 6.58 2.76
CA ALA A 175 -11.31 7.49 2.71
C ALA A 175 -10.98 8.72 1.86
N TYR A 176 -12.02 9.44 1.42
CA TYR A 176 -11.85 10.72 0.73
C TYR A 176 -11.04 11.72 1.57
N GLN A 177 -10.13 12.44 0.92
CA GLN A 177 -9.27 13.45 1.53
C GLN A 177 -9.30 14.74 0.70
N ASP A 178 -9.56 15.89 1.34
CA ASP A 178 -9.61 17.19 0.64
C ASP A 178 -8.23 17.63 0.11
N ASP A 179 -7.14 17.16 0.72
CA ASP A 179 -5.76 17.48 0.32
C ASP A 179 -5.26 16.66 -0.87
N VAL A 180 -6.08 15.76 -1.42
CA VAL A 180 -5.71 14.93 -2.57
C VAL A 180 -6.28 15.52 -3.86
N ILE A 181 -5.40 15.91 -4.77
CA ILE A 181 -5.77 16.38 -6.11
C ILE A 181 -6.08 15.15 -6.96
N VAL A 182 -7.37 14.93 -7.26
CA VAL A 182 -7.81 13.77 -8.06
C VAL A 182 -7.29 13.87 -9.49
N LEU A 183 -6.70 12.79 -9.98
CA LEU A 183 -6.06 12.73 -11.31
C LEU A 183 -6.78 11.77 -12.24
N ARG A 184 -7.12 10.57 -11.76
CA ARG A 184 -7.70 9.50 -12.57
C ARG A 184 -8.76 8.75 -11.78
N ARG A 185 -9.81 8.34 -12.48
CA ARG A 185 -10.73 7.30 -12.02
C ARG A 185 -10.11 5.94 -12.29
N LEU A 186 -10.25 5.02 -11.34
CA LEU A 186 -9.79 3.65 -11.45
C LEU A 186 -11.00 2.76 -11.78
N ASN A 187 -11.32 2.66 -13.07
CA ASN A 187 -12.56 2.05 -13.55
C ASN A 187 -12.63 0.55 -13.27
N ARG A 188 -11.58 -0.23 -13.58
CA ARG A 188 -11.54 -1.67 -13.35
C ARG A 188 -11.53 -1.96 -11.86
N LEU A 189 -10.78 -1.20 -11.08
CA LEU A 189 -10.81 -1.33 -9.61
C LEU A 189 -12.21 -1.06 -9.07
N THR A 190 -12.85 0.02 -9.49
CA THR A 190 -14.24 0.37 -9.11
C THR A 190 -15.23 -0.74 -9.47
N GLN A 191 -15.14 -1.28 -10.69
CA GLN A 191 -16.00 -2.38 -11.13
C GLN A 191 -15.78 -3.64 -10.28
N GLY A 192 -14.53 -3.98 -9.99
CA GLY A 192 -14.18 -5.10 -9.12
C GLY A 192 -14.77 -4.96 -7.71
N LEU A 193 -14.66 -3.77 -7.11
CA LEU A 193 -15.21 -3.49 -5.78
C LEU A 193 -16.73 -3.60 -5.77
N ARG A 194 -17.41 -3.07 -6.79
CA ARG A 194 -18.87 -3.18 -6.94
C ARG A 194 -19.31 -4.63 -7.09
N ALA A 195 -18.56 -5.45 -7.82
CA ALA A 195 -18.87 -6.88 -7.99
C ALA A 195 -18.67 -7.66 -6.68
N ALA A 196 -17.61 -7.36 -5.94
CA ALA A 196 -17.33 -7.97 -4.63
C ALA A 196 -18.43 -7.65 -3.61
N SER A 197 -18.88 -6.39 -3.53
CA SER A 197 -19.96 -5.96 -2.62
C SER A 197 -21.34 -6.55 -2.95
N ARG A 198 -21.54 -7.01 -4.19
CA ARG A 198 -22.79 -7.64 -4.65
C ARG A 198 -22.80 -9.16 -4.52
N SER A 199 -21.64 -9.78 -4.27
CA SER A 199 -21.55 -11.21 -4.07
C SER A 199 -21.93 -11.53 -2.62
N PRO A 200 -23.03 -12.27 -2.35
CA PRO A 200 -23.34 -12.67 -0.99
C PRO A 200 -22.19 -13.53 -0.46
N ALA A 201 -21.81 -13.29 0.80
CA ALA A 201 -20.83 -14.13 1.50
C ALA A 201 -21.27 -15.59 1.37
N ARG A 202 -20.42 -16.41 0.73
CA ARG A 202 -20.61 -17.86 0.64
C ARG A 202 -20.26 -18.52 1.97
#